data_AF-A0A3B8MBV8-F1
#
_entry.id   AF-A0A3B8MBV8-F1
#
_cell.length_a   1.000
_cell.length_b   1.000
_cell.length_c   1.000
_cell.angle_alpha   90.00
_cell.angle_beta   90.00
_cell.angle_gamma   90.00
#
_symmetry.space_group_name_H-M   'P 1'
#
loop_
_entity.id
_entity.type
_entity.pdbx_description
1 polymer ?
#
loop_
_entity_poly.entity_id
_entity_poly.type
_entity_poly.pdbx_seq_one_letter_code
_entity_poly.pdbx_strand_id
1 'polypeptide(L)'
;MLGWEAVSFIERHKEDPFFLYLPFNAVHWPLQAPQDDIACYNTDNPDRTIQLAMVKRMDIAIGAVMDALEETGVRDNTPGFF
;
A
#
# COMPACT_ATOMS: atom_id res chain seq x y z
N MET A 1 2.68 3.49 -8.79
CA MET A 1 1.64 3.48 -7.71
C MET A 1 2.26 4.10 -6.47
N LEU A 2 1.47 4.76 -5.62
CA LEU A 2 1.93 5.51 -4.44
C LEU A 2 2.89 4.70 -3.53
N GLY A 3 2.61 3.41 -3.28
CA GLY A 3 3.50 2.56 -2.48
C GLY A 3 4.92 2.43 -3.05
N TRP A 4 5.09 2.32 -4.37
CA TRP A 4 6.42 2.22 -4.98
C TRP A 4 7.21 3.52 -4.92
N GLU A 5 6.53 4.66 -4.99
CA GLU A 5 7.19 5.96 -4.76
C GLU A 5 7.59 6.11 -3.30
N ALA A 6 6.77 5.64 -2.37
CA ALA A 6 7.12 5.60 -0.95
C ALA A 6 8.36 4.74 -0.66
N VAL A 7 8.46 3.55 -1.27
CA VAL A 7 9.68 2.71 -1.22
C VAL A 7 10.89 3.49 -1.73
N SER A 8 10.78 4.09 -2.92
CA SER A 8 11.87 4.88 -3.54
C SER A 8 12.25 6.11 -2.71
N PHE A 9 11.29 6.71 -1.98
CA PHE A 9 11.54 7.79 -1.05
C PHE A 9 12.36 7.30 0.16
N ILE A 10 11.96 6.19 0.79
CA ILE A 10 12.69 5.60 1.94
C ILE A 10 14.13 5.29 1.56
N GLU A 11 14.36 4.65 0.40
CA GLU A 11 15.71 4.31 -0.06
C GLU A 11 16.61 5.54 -0.24
N ARG A 12 16.07 6.66 -0.75
CA ARG A 12 16.81 7.91 -0.95
C ARG A 12 17.08 8.68 0.34
N HIS A 13 16.25 8.49 1.36
CA HIS A 13 16.29 9.32 2.57
C HIS A 13 16.68 8.54 3.85
N LYS A 14 17.06 7.26 3.74
CA LYS A 14 17.42 6.41 4.89
C LYS A 14 18.58 6.90 5.76
N GLU A 15 19.38 7.86 5.30
CA GLU A 15 20.50 8.43 6.06
C GLU A 15 20.09 9.54 7.04
N ASP A 16 18.92 10.17 6.83
CA ASP A 16 18.40 11.27 7.65
C ASP A 16 16.98 10.96 8.17
N PRO A 17 16.55 11.54 9.31
CA PRO A 17 15.16 11.45 9.73
C PRO A 17 14.20 12.00 8.67
N PHE A 18 13.11 11.28 8.39
CA PHE A 18 12.13 11.68 7.39
C PHE A 18 10.70 11.67 7.95
N PHE A 19 9.81 12.36 7.23
CA PHE A 19 8.37 12.26 7.41
C PHE A 19 7.74 11.85 6.08
N LEU A 20 6.93 10.79 6.10
CA LEU A 20 6.24 10.26 4.92
C LEU A 20 4.74 10.23 5.20
N TYR A 21 3.98 10.96 4.39
CA TYR A 21 2.52 10.89 4.38
C TYR A 21 2.05 10.19 3.11
N LEU A 22 1.35 9.06 3.27
CA LEU A 22 0.95 8.18 2.18
C LEU A 22 -0.59 8.05 2.10
N PRO A 23 -1.30 9.03 1.53
CA PRO A 23 -2.75 9.03 1.44
C PRO A 23 -3.25 8.14 0.29
N PHE A 24 -3.52 6.87 0.58
CA PHE A 24 -4.16 6.00 -0.41
C PHE A 24 -5.56 6.51 -0.76
N ASN A 25 -5.87 6.54 -2.06
CA ASN A 25 -7.24 6.79 -2.53
C ASN A 25 -8.11 5.52 -2.45
N ALA A 26 -7.48 4.33 -2.44
CA ALA A 26 -8.21 3.10 -2.20
C ALA A 26 -8.84 3.12 -0.79
N VAL A 27 -10.08 2.68 -0.58
CA VAL A 27 -10.99 2.00 -1.52
C VAL A 27 -12.12 2.90 -2.03
N HIS A 28 -11.86 4.20 -2.14
CA HIS A 28 -12.85 5.17 -2.56
C HIS A 28 -13.29 4.97 -4.02
N TRP A 29 -14.49 5.45 -4.34
CA TRP A 29 -15.00 5.49 -5.71
C TRP A 29 -14.11 6.35 -6.63
N PRO A 30 -13.93 6.01 -7.92
CA PRO A 30 -14.50 4.88 -8.66
C PRO A 30 -13.88 3.52 -8.29
N LEU A 31 -14.71 2.47 -8.24
CA LEU A 31 -14.24 1.12 -7.95
C LEU A 31 -13.49 0.53 -9.13
N GLN A 32 -12.17 0.39 -8.96
CA GLN A 32 -11.26 -0.09 -9.99
C GLN A 32 -10.15 -0.93 -9.35
N ALA A 33 -9.99 -2.15 -9.84
CA ALA A 33 -8.89 -3.04 -9.47
C ALA A 33 -8.51 -3.92 -10.68
N PRO A 34 -7.28 -4.50 -10.70
CA PRO A 34 -6.91 -5.46 -11.73
C PRO A 34 -7.87 -6.66 -11.77
N GLN A 35 -8.17 -7.14 -12.97
CA GLN A 35 -9.15 -8.22 -13.16
C GLN A 35 -8.76 -9.50 -12.41
N ASP A 36 -7.48 -9.83 -12.37
CA ASP A 36 -6.96 -11.01 -11.67
C ASP A 36 -7.18 -10.92 -10.16
N ASP A 37 -7.11 -9.72 -9.58
CA ASP A 37 -7.40 -9.52 -8.16
C ASP A 37 -8.90 -9.57 -7.86
N ILE A 38 -9.75 -9.06 -8.77
CA ILE A 38 -11.21 -9.19 -8.66
C ILE A 38 -11.60 -10.66 -8.70
N ALA A 39 -10.99 -11.45 -9.60
CA ALA A 39 -11.27 -12.89 -9.76
C ALA A 39 -10.91 -13.73 -8.51
N CYS A 40 -10.09 -13.20 -7.60
CA CYS A 40 -9.76 -13.86 -6.33
C CYS A 40 -10.93 -13.87 -5.33
N TYR A 41 -11.99 -13.07 -5.57
CA TYR A 41 -13.12 -12.92 -4.67
C TYR A 41 -14.41 -13.33 -5.35
N ASN A 42 -15.27 -14.01 -4.60
CA ASN A 42 -16.63 -14.34 -5.04
C ASN A 42 -17.60 -13.90 -3.94
N THR A 43 -18.22 -12.74 -4.14
CA THR A 43 -19.23 -12.21 -3.22
C THR A 43 -20.52 -11.92 -3.98
N ASP A 44 -21.65 -11.93 -3.28
CA ASP A 44 -22.97 -11.67 -3.88
C ASP A 44 -23.15 -10.20 -4.33
N ASN A 45 -22.19 -9.32 -4.03
CA ASN A 45 -22.21 -7.91 -4.38
C ASN A 45 -20.97 -7.56 -5.24
N PRO A 46 -21.13 -7.23 -6.53
CA PRO A 46 -20.01 -6.88 -7.41
C PRO A 46 -19.13 -5.74 -6.90
N ASP A 47 -19.73 -4.69 -6.32
CA ASP A 47 -18.99 -3.56 -5.77
C ASP A 47 -18.14 -4.01 -4.59
N ARG A 48 -18.68 -4.87 -3.72
CA ARG A 48 -17.92 -5.44 -2.60
C ARG A 48 -16.76 -6.30 -3.08
N THR A 49 -16.95 -7.07 -4.15
CA THR A 49 -15.88 -7.85 -4.77
C THR A 49 -14.74 -6.95 -5.26
N ILE A 50 -15.05 -5.82 -5.91
CA ILE A 50 -14.02 -4.87 -6.37
C ILE A 50 -13.37 -4.15 -5.18
N GLN A 51 -14.13 -3.76 -4.16
CA GLN A 51 -13.58 -3.14 -2.94
C GLN A 51 -12.58 -4.05 -2.25
N LEU A 52 -12.86 -5.35 -2.11
CA LEU A 52 -11.93 -6.31 -1.52
C LEU A 52 -10.64 -6.44 -2.35
N ALA A 53 -10.75 -6.40 -3.68
CA ALA A 53 -9.57 -6.36 -4.56
C ALA A 53 -8.75 -5.07 -4.37
N MET A 54 -9.41 -3.92 -4.18
CA MET A 54 -8.73 -2.66 -3.86
C MET A 54 -8.04 -2.70 -2.48
N VAL A 55 -8.69 -3.24 -1.45
CA VAL A 55 -8.09 -3.43 -0.12
C VAL A 55 -6.84 -4.28 -0.23
N LYS A 56 -6.92 -5.42 -0.94
CA LYS A 56 -5.77 -6.31 -1.18
C LYS A 56 -4.60 -5.56 -1.82
N ARG A 57 -4.85 -4.71 -2.81
CA ARG A 57 -3.80 -3.91 -3.47
C ARG A 57 -3.20 -2.85 -2.57
N MET A 58 -4.00 -2.24 -1.71
CA MET A 58 -3.52 -1.30 -0.70
C MET A 58 -2.64 -2.02 0.33
N ASP A 59 -3.06 -3.18 0.80
CA ASP A 59 -2.31 -4.02 1.74
C ASP A 59 -0.96 -4.47 1.16
N ILE A 60 -0.93 -4.94 -0.10
CA ILE A 60 0.33 -5.26 -0.80
C ILE A 60 1.26 -4.04 -0.87
N ALA A 61 0.72 -2.85 -1.15
CA ALA A 61 1.51 -1.63 -1.22
C ALA A 61 2.06 -1.21 0.16
N ILE A 62 1.28 -1.41 1.23
CA ILE A 62 1.74 -1.21 2.61
C ILE A 62 2.85 -2.21 2.94
N GLY A 63 2.68 -3.49 2.60
CA GLY A 63 3.70 -4.53 2.78
C GLY A 63 5.03 -4.13 2.14
N ALA A 64 5.03 -3.71 0.89
CA ALA A 64 6.25 -3.25 0.21
C ALA A 64 6.93 -2.07 0.91
N VAL A 65 6.16 -1.14 1.50
CA VAL A 65 6.71 -0.03 2.29
C VAL A 65 7.33 -0.53 3.59
N MET A 66 6.68 -1.48 4.27
CA MET A 66 7.22 -2.11 5.48
C MET A 66 8.50 -2.88 5.18
N ASP A 67 8.54 -3.66 4.10
CA ASP A 67 9.72 -4.39 3.64
C ASP A 67 10.88 -3.40 3.38
N ALA A 68 10.62 -2.28 2.69
CA ALA A 68 11.65 -1.28 2.44
C ALA A 68 12.21 -0.66 3.73
N LEU A 69 11.38 -0.42 4.76
CA LEU A 69 11.87 0.05 6.07
C LEU A 69 12.76 -1.00 6.77
N GLU A 70 12.43 -2.28 6.63
CA GLU A 70 13.21 -3.39 7.18
C GLU A 70 14.54 -3.56 6.43
N GLU A 71 14.51 -3.62 5.10
CA GLU A 71 15.68 -3.81 4.24
C GLU A 71 16.68 -2.64 4.33
N THR A 72 16.18 -1.42 4.55
CA THR A 72 17.04 -0.25 4.75
C THR A 72 17.52 -0.09 6.19
N GLY A 73 17.01 -0.91 7.13
CA GLY A 73 17.43 -0.93 8.53
C GLY A 73 16.90 0.23 9.38
N VAL A 74 15.92 0.99 8.88
CA VAL A 74 15.35 2.17 9.58
C VAL A 74 14.05 1.87 10.33
N ARG A 75 13.52 0.64 10.22
CA ARG A 75 12.23 0.22 10.78
C ARG A 75 12.07 0.47 12.28
N ASP A 76 13.10 0.18 13.09
CA ASP A 76 13.02 0.25 14.55
C ASP A 76 12.88 1.69 15.08
N ASN A 77 13.37 2.67 14.32
CA ASN A 77 13.27 4.09 14.65
C ASN A 77 12.21 4.84 13.82
N THR A 78 11.33 4.10 13.14
CA THR A 78 10.26 4.67 12.31
C THR A 78 8.89 4.19 12.79
N PRO A 79 8.18 4.97 13.64
CA PRO A 79 6.82 4.64 14.02
C PRO A 79 5.87 4.83 12.83
N GLY A 80 5.12 3.78 12.48
CA GLY A 80 4.08 3.80 11.46
C GLY A 80 2.68 3.98 12.07
N PHE A 81 1.80 4.68 11.33
CA PHE A 81 0.39 4.87 11.68
C PHE A 81 -0.47 4.56 10.44
N PHE A 82 -1.57 3.83 10.63
CA PHE A 82 -2.52 3.43 9.57
C PHE A 82 -3.95 3.79 9.96
#